data_AF-A0A131YHK6-F1
#
_entry.id   AF-A0A131YHK6-F1
#
_cell.length_a   1.000
_cell.length_b   1.000
_cell.length_c   1.000
_cell.angle_alpha   90.00
_cell.angle_beta   90.00
_cell.angle_gamma   90.00
#
_symmetry.space_group_name_H-M   'P 1'
#
loop_
_entity.id
_entity.type
_entity.pdbx_description
1 polymer ?
#
loop_
_entity_poly.entity_id
_entity_poly.type
_entity_poly.pdbx_seq_one_letter_code
_entity_poly.pdbx_strand_id
1 'polypeptide(L)'
;MVRVAVIGCGGLGVNVAGELAAQGHEVRVHDALPEALDRVAPRLAEDRKALRECGLLRQPGFLGSVFCLSRLEEALREAELVLECITEDLAAKVSLMEVASQSCRPTAILSSSSMRLSMDAIFERVSGKDRCLGIRFLFPVYAIPEVEIQICKGTSMATLAWVRGFLERMGKTAFLRAGPEPLVLSEREREARRSALALLGRTAMARQPPPFSPPDLASPDTLCSALTAEVLEAGGTGGRDKDCVVCMDEERNCVLHPCHHLCTCAACGRMLLKRQDACPICRRHITSIFRVFHS
;
A
#
# COMPACT_ATOMS: atom_id res chain seq x y z
N MET A 1 -5.34 14.76 8.71
CA MET A 1 -6.65 14.09 8.60
C MET A 1 -6.95 13.92 7.11
N VAL A 2 -7.48 12.77 6.70
CA VAL A 2 -7.84 12.48 5.30
C VAL A 2 -9.32 12.09 5.28
N ARG A 3 -10.06 12.52 4.24
CA ARG A 3 -11.44 12.09 4.01
C ARG A 3 -11.47 10.85 3.12
N VAL A 4 -11.93 9.73 3.68
CA VAL A 4 -11.95 8.44 2.99
C VAL A 4 -13.39 8.00 2.77
N ALA A 5 -13.74 7.64 1.54
CA ALA A 5 -14.98 6.93 1.24
C ALA A 5 -14.72 5.42 1.26
N VAL A 6 -15.50 4.65 2.02
CA VAL A 6 -15.46 3.19 1.99
C VAL A 6 -16.79 2.69 1.43
N ILE A 7 -16.76 2.05 0.27
CA ILE A 7 -17.96 1.58 -0.41
C ILE A 7 -18.09 0.07 -0.25
N GLY A 8 -19.16 -0.37 0.40
CA GLY A 8 -19.36 -1.75 0.84
C GLY A 8 -19.12 -1.88 2.35
N CYS A 9 -20.20 -2.08 3.10
CA CYS A 9 -20.24 -2.25 4.55
C CYS A 9 -20.31 -3.74 4.95
N GLY A 10 -19.65 -4.60 4.18
CA GLY A 10 -19.38 -5.99 4.55
C GLY A 10 -18.36 -6.12 5.68
N GLY A 11 -18.00 -7.35 6.04
CA GLY A 11 -17.08 -7.62 7.14
C GLY A 11 -15.69 -6.96 7.00
N LEU A 12 -15.18 -6.83 5.77
CA LEU A 12 -13.92 -6.13 5.52
C LEU A 12 -14.11 -4.61 5.59
N GLY A 13 -15.08 -4.06 4.87
CA GLY A 13 -15.28 -2.62 4.75
C GLY A 13 -15.54 -1.93 6.09
N VAL A 14 -16.33 -2.54 6.99
CA VAL A 14 -16.56 -2.00 8.34
C VAL A 14 -15.28 -1.98 9.17
N ASN A 15 -14.48 -3.04 9.12
CA ASN A 15 -13.20 -3.10 9.84
C ASN A 15 -12.19 -2.10 9.28
N VAL A 16 -12.16 -1.89 7.96
CA VAL A 16 -11.33 -0.86 7.31
C VAL A 16 -11.78 0.54 7.72
N ALA A 17 -13.09 0.81 7.72
CA ALA A 17 -13.63 2.09 8.17
C ALA A 17 -13.28 2.36 9.65
N GLY A 18 -13.38 1.35 10.50
CA GLY A 18 -13.00 1.46 11.91
C GLY A 18 -11.50 1.69 12.11
N GLU A 19 -10.63 1.00 11.36
CA GLU A 19 -9.18 1.24 11.40
C GLU A 19 -8.84 2.67 11.01
N LEU A 20 -9.38 3.15 9.88
CA LEU A 20 -9.17 4.53 9.42
C LEU A 20 -9.64 5.56 10.45
N ALA A 21 -10.81 5.34 11.05
CA ALA A 21 -11.32 6.19 12.12
C ALA A 21 -10.43 6.11 13.38
N ALA A 22 -9.92 4.94 13.74
CA ALA A 22 -9.01 4.79 14.88
C ALA A 22 -7.73 5.63 14.70
N GLN A 23 -7.28 5.80 13.46
CA GLN A 23 -6.12 6.64 13.08
C GLN A 23 -6.45 8.13 12.90
N GLY A 24 -7.68 8.56 13.20
CA GLY A 24 -8.05 9.98 13.15
C GLY A 24 -8.53 10.48 11.79
N HIS A 25 -9.00 9.59 10.92
CA HIS A 25 -9.55 9.96 9.62
C HIS A 25 -11.07 10.13 9.65
N GLU A 26 -11.57 10.97 8.73
CA GLU A 26 -13.00 11.10 8.49
C GLU A 26 -13.39 10.03 7.47
N VAL A 27 -14.27 9.12 7.84
CA VAL A 27 -14.69 8.01 6.99
C VAL A 27 -16.15 8.14 6.66
N ARG A 28 -16.48 8.11 5.36
CA ARG A 28 -17.84 8.08 4.86
C ARG A 28 -18.09 6.71 4.28
N VAL A 29 -19.06 5.99 4.83
CA VAL A 29 -19.40 4.65 4.41
C VAL A 29 -20.72 4.66 3.66
N HIS A 30 -20.78 3.85 2.61
CA HIS A 30 -21.99 3.61 1.85
C HIS A 30 -22.11 2.13 1.53
N ASP A 31 -23.34 1.63 1.48
CA ASP A 31 -23.67 0.30 0.97
C ASP A 31 -25.01 0.40 0.23
N ALA A 32 -25.18 -0.43 -0.80
CA ALA A 32 -26.43 -0.51 -1.54
C ALA A 32 -27.56 -1.11 -0.70
N LEU A 33 -27.21 -1.90 0.33
CA LEU A 33 -28.14 -2.52 1.28
C LEU A 33 -28.24 -1.66 2.55
N PRO A 34 -29.42 -1.06 2.84
CA PRO A 34 -29.61 -0.26 4.06
C PRO A 34 -29.29 -1.06 5.34
N GLU A 35 -29.60 -2.36 5.36
CA GLU A 35 -29.34 -3.21 6.52
C GLU A 35 -27.84 -3.37 6.80
N ALA A 36 -26.99 -3.18 5.79
CA ALA A 36 -25.54 -3.18 5.99
C ALA A 36 -25.06 -1.92 6.72
N LEU A 37 -25.68 -0.76 6.45
CA LEU A 37 -25.40 0.49 7.14
C LEU A 37 -25.84 0.42 8.61
N ASP A 38 -27.00 -0.18 8.90
CA ASP A 38 -27.50 -0.36 10.26
C ASP A 38 -26.54 -1.16 11.15
N ARG A 39 -25.74 -2.05 10.55
CA ARG A 39 -24.76 -2.88 11.26
C ARG A 39 -23.43 -2.17 11.52
N VAL A 40 -23.15 -1.03 10.88
CA VAL A 40 -21.84 -0.34 11.01
C VAL A 40 -21.63 0.11 12.46
N ALA A 41 -22.54 0.91 13.01
CA ALA A 41 -22.41 1.45 14.36
C ALA A 41 -22.26 0.37 15.46
N PRO A 42 -23.12 -0.67 15.54
CA PRO A 42 -22.95 -1.72 16.55
C PRO A 42 -21.64 -2.49 16.36
N ARG A 43 -21.26 -2.81 15.12
CA ARG A 43 -20.00 -3.51 14.86
C ARG A 43 -18.78 -2.69 15.27
N LEU A 44 -18.75 -1.40 14.96
CA LEU A 44 -17.66 -0.53 15.42
C LEU A 44 -17.63 -0.40 16.96
N ALA A 45 -18.77 -0.52 17.64
CA ALA A 45 -18.81 -0.53 19.10
C ALA A 45 -18.21 -1.82 19.67
N GLU A 46 -18.52 -2.98 19.08
CA GLU A 46 -17.91 -4.27 19.41
C GLU A 46 -16.40 -4.25 19.17
N ASP A 47 -15.95 -3.75 18.01
CA ASP A 47 -14.54 -3.61 17.67
C ASP A 47 -13.82 -2.74 18.71
N ARG A 48 -14.37 -1.57 19.07
CA ARG A 48 -13.81 -0.71 20.13
C ARG A 48 -13.68 -1.43 21.46
N LYS A 49 -14.68 -2.22 21.85
CA LYS A 49 -14.64 -2.99 23.09
C LYS A 49 -13.52 -4.02 23.06
N ALA A 50 -13.45 -4.83 22.00
CA ALA A 50 -12.42 -5.84 21.82
C ALA A 50 -11.00 -5.23 21.79
N LEU A 51 -10.82 -4.11 21.08
CA LEU A 51 -9.54 -3.41 21.02
C LEU A 51 -9.10 -2.86 22.38
N ARG A 52 -10.03 -2.43 23.25
CA ARG A 52 -9.71 -2.03 24.63
C ARG A 52 -9.31 -3.20 25.49
N GLU A 53 -10.04 -4.31 25.42
CA GLU A 53 -9.75 -5.53 26.18
C GLU A 53 -8.36 -6.09 25.84
N CYS A 54 -7.95 -5.97 24.57
CA CYS A 54 -6.62 -6.35 24.10
C CYS A 54 -5.54 -5.27 24.31
N GLY A 55 -5.88 -4.09 24.85
CA GLY A 55 -4.92 -2.99 25.10
C GLY A 55 -4.47 -2.22 23.85
N LEU A 56 -5.12 -2.44 22.70
CA LEU A 56 -4.82 -1.81 21.41
C LEU A 56 -5.45 -0.42 21.26
N LEU A 57 -6.57 -0.18 21.96
CA LEU A 57 -7.23 1.11 22.00
C LEU A 57 -7.21 1.65 23.43
N ARG A 58 -6.45 2.73 23.67
CA ARG A 58 -6.31 3.34 25.01
C ARG A 58 -7.36 4.42 25.29
N GLN A 59 -7.87 5.05 24.23
CA GLN A 59 -8.77 6.19 24.33
C GLN A 59 -10.24 5.75 24.29
N PRO A 60 -11.19 6.58 24.77
CA PRO A 60 -12.60 6.22 24.89
C PRO A 60 -13.34 6.13 23.56
N GLY A 61 -12.69 6.33 22.42
CA GLY A 61 -13.31 6.24 21.11
C GLY A 61 -12.27 6.09 20.02
N PHE A 62 -12.72 6.12 18.78
CA PHE A 62 -11.83 6.40 17.67
C PHE A 62 -11.54 7.90 17.63
N LEU A 63 -10.36 8.28 17.11
CA LEU A 63 -9.96 9.67 16.98
C LEU A 63 -10.71 10.39 15.86
N GLY A 64 -11.08 9.61 14.84
CA GLY A 64 -11.83 10.06 13.68
C GLY A 64 -13.32 9.79 13.81
N SER A 65 -14.02 9.84 12.69
CA SER A 65 -15.47 9.69 12.64
C SER A 65 -15.88 8.78 11.49
N VAL A 66 -16.97 8.04 11.67
CA VAL A 66 -17.57 7.21 10.63
C VAL A 66 -19.00 7.69 10.39
N PHE A 67 -19.29 8.12 9.16
CA PHE A 67 -20.59 8.61 8.74
C PHE A 67 -21.22 7.61 7.78
N CYS A 68 -22.40 7.10 8.12
CA CYS A 68 -23.17 6.23 7.25
C CYS A 68 -24.05 7.08 6.33
N LEU A 69 -23.87 6.95 5.02
CA LEU A 69 -24.59 7.74 4.02
C LEU A 69 -25.42 6.82 3.13
N SER A 70 -26.70 7.16 2.99
CA SER A 70 -27.66 6.40 2.19
C SER A 70 -27.44 6.57 0.69
N ARG A 71 -26.73 7.62 0.27
CA ARG A 71 -26.46 7.93 -1.14
C ARG A 71 -24.97 7.81 -1.44
N LEU A 72 -24.65 7.08 -2.51
CA LEU A 72 -23.29 6.86 -2.96
C LEU A 72 -22.56 8.19 -3.25
N GLU A 73 -23.24 9.13 -3.92
CA GLU A 73 -22.65 10.41 -4.33
C GLU A 73 -22.27 11.28 -3.12
N GLU A 74 -23.02 11.20 -2.03
CA GLU A 74 -22.72 11.92 -0.78
C GLU A 74 -21.46 11.37 -0.11
N ALA A 75 -21.26 10.05 -0.15
CA ALA A 75 -20.05 9.43 0.35
C ALA A 75 -18.82 9.82 -0.47
N LEU A 76 -18.97 9.96 -1.79
CA LEU A 76 -17.85 10.22 -2.71
C LEU A 76 -17.46 11.71 -2.83
N ARG A 77 -18.40 12.64 -2.64
CA ARG A 77 -18.27 14.06 -3.01
C ARG A 77 -16.98 14.75 -2.54
N GLU A 78 -16.52 14.44 -1.33
CA GLU A 78 -15.34 15.08 -0.72
C GLU A 78 -14.21 14.09 -0.42
N ALA A 79 -14.31 12.87 -0.94
CA ALA A 79 -13.30 11.86 -0.71
C ALA A 79 -11.97 12.25 -1.37
N GLU A 80 -10.88 12.11 -0.63
CA GLU A 80 -9.51 12.15 -1.13
C GLU A 80 -9.03 10.75 -1.52
N LEU A 81 -9.59 9.72 -0.86
CA LEU A 81 -9.36 8.31 -1.12
C LEU A 81 -10.69 7.57 -1.13
N VAL A 82 -10.93 6.76 -2.16
CA VAL A 82 -12.07 5.84 -2.26
C VAL A 82 -11.54 4.41 -2.12
N LEU A 83 -12.07 3.67 -1.16
CA LEU A 83 -11.80 2.26 -0.93
C LEU A 83 -13.05 1.45 -1.27
N GLU A 84 -13.03 0.76 -2.39
CA GLU A 84 -14.07 -0.18 -2.79
C GLU A 84 -13.88 -1.53 -2.07
N CYS A 85 -14.92 -1.97 -1.37
CA CYS A 85 -15.00 -3.18 -0.55
C CYS A 85 -16.34 -3.93 -0.76
N ILE A 86 -16.96 -3.80 -1.94
CA ILE A 86 -18.16 -4.54 -2.34
C ILE A 86 -17.81 -5.99 -2.71
N THR A 87 -18.83 -6.79 -3.00
CA THR A 87 -18.71 -8.20 -3.38
C THR A 87 -17.75 -8.40 -4.56
N GLU A 88 -17.12 -9.58 -4.63
CA GLU A 88 -16.21 -9.96 -5.72
C GLU A 88 -16.99 -10.27 -7.01
N ASP A 89 -17.61 -9.24 -7.59
CA ASP A 89 -18.28 -9.27 -8.88
C ASP A 89 -17.68 -8.17 -9.77
N LEU A 90 -17.15 -8.56 -10.94
CA LEU A 90 -16.44 -7.64 -11.83
C LEU A 90 -17.37 -6.56 -12.38
N ALA A 91 -18.59 -6.92 -12.79
CA ALA A 91 -19.52 -5.98 -13.38
C ALA A 91 -19.96 -4.92 -12.37
N ALA A 92 -20.23 -5.33 -11.13
CA ALA A 92 -20.57 -4.44 -10.02
C ALA A 92 -19.41 -3.48 -9.70
N LYS A 93 -18.17 -3.98 -9.62
CA LYS A 93 -16.99 -3.14 -9.35
C LYS A 93 -16.70 -2.16 -10.48
N VAL A 94 -16.77 -2.59 -11.74
CA VAL A 94 -16.58 -1.72 -12.90
C VAL A 94 -17.62 -0.59 -12.90
N SER A 95 -18.89 -0.94 -12.71
CA SER A 95 -19.99 0.03 -12.68
C SER A 95 -19.83 1.03 -11.54
N LEU A 96 -19.47 0.54 -10.34
CA LEU A 96 -19.23 1.39 -9.18
C LEU A 96 -18.03 2.32 -9.38
N MET A 97 -16.92 1.81 -9.91
CA MET A 97 -15.71 2.62 -10.13
C MET A 97 -15.90 3.66 -11.24
N GLU A 98 -16.68 3.35 -12.27
CA GLU A 98 -17.10 4.31 -13.29
C GLU A 98 -17.85 5.49 -12.65
N VAL A 99 -18.90 5.22 -11.86
CA VAL A 99 -19.66 6.24 -11.12
C VAL A 99 -18.78 7.00 -10.13
N ALA A 100 -17.90 6.28 -9.41
CA ALA A 100 -16.98 6.88 -8.46
C ALA A 100 -16.06 7.89 -9.14
N SER A 101 -15.54 7.56 -10.32
CA SER A 101 -14.63 8.43 -11.07
C SER A 101 -15.24 9.77 -11.46
N GLN A 102 -16.57 9.82 -11.64
CA GLN A 102 -17.34 11.00 -12.03
C GLN A 102 -17.85 11.81 -10.83
N SER A 103 -18.07 11.14 -9.69
CA SER A 103 -18.73 11.74 -8.52
C SER A 103 -17.77 12.19 -7.42
N CYS A 104 -16.54 11.67 -7.42
CA CYS A 104 -15.48 12.10 -6.49
C CYS A 104 -14.70 13.30 -7.05
N ARG A 105 -13.78 13.85 -6.23
CA ARG A 105 -12.86 14.88 -6.70
C ARG A 105 -11.98 14.33 -7.84
N PRO A 106 -11.62 15.13 -8.85
CA PRO A 106 -10.71 14.69 -9.92
C PRO A 106 -9.34 14.21 -9.42
N THR A 107 -8.92 14.70 -8.25
CA THR A 107 -7.66 14.32 -7.59
C THR A 107 -7.81 13.16 -6.60
N ALA A 108 -9.01 12.62 -6.42
CA ALA A 108 -9.25 11.55 -5.45
C ALA A 108 -8.65 10.24 -5.96
N ILE A 109 -7.95 9.53 -5.10
CA ILE A 109 -7.40 8.21 -5.41
C ILE A 109 -8.53 7.19 -5.35
N LEU A 110 -8.64 6.37 -6.39
CA LEU A 110 -9.62 5.30 -6.49
C LEU A 110 -8.94 3.97 -6.22
N SER A 111 -9.53 3.16 -5.36
CA SER A 111 -8.96 1.85 -5.08
C SER A 111 -9.98 0.76 -4.86
N SER A 112 -9.55 -0.47 -5.11
CA SER A 112 -10.32 -1.70 -4.89
C SER A 112 -9.58 -2.63 -3.94
N SER A 113 -10.31 -3.27 -3.04
CA SER A 113 -9.81 -4.33 -2.17
C SER A 113 -9.85 -5.72 -2.81
N SER A 114 -10.10 -5.79 -4.13
CA SER A 114 -10.25 -7.06 -4.85
C SER A 114 -9.07 -8.01 -4.62
N MET A 115 -9.41 -9.27 -4.37
CA MET A 115 -8.42 -10.31 -4.15
C MET A 115 -8.04 -11.01 -5.45
N ARG A 116 -9.03 -11.27 -6.31
CA ARG A 116 -8.90 -12.17 -7.47
C ARG A 116 -9.04 -11.47 -8.81
N LEU A 117 -9.79 -10.37 -8.87
CA LEU A 117 -10.06 -9.69 -10.12
C LEU A 117 -8.88 -8.79 -10.53
N SER A 118 -8.66 -8.68 -11.83
CA SER A 118 -7.67 -7.76 -12.40
C SER A 118 -8.03 -6.31 -12.09
N MET A 119 -7.07 -5.55 -11.55
CA MET A 119 -7.28 -4.12 -11.27
C MET A 119 -7.48 -3.33 -12.56
N ASP A 120 -6.73 -3.66 -13.62
CA ASP A 120 -6.93 -3.01 -14.93
C ASP A 120 -8.36 -3.24 -15.47
N ALA A 121 -8.94 -4.42 -15.21
CA ALA A 121 -10.32 -4.72 -15.60
C ALA A 121 -11.34 -3.95 -14.75
N ILE A 122 -11.13 -3.89 -13.43
CA ILE A 122 -12.01 -3.11 -12.53
C ILE A 122 -12.04 -1.63 -12.92
N PHE A 123 -10.89 -1.06 -13.28
CA PHE A 123 -10.76 0.35 -13.62
C PHE A 123 -10.90 0.64 -15.12
N GLU A 124 -11.38 -0.31 -15.93
CA GLU A 124 -11.41 -0.20 -17.39
C GLU A 124 -12.15 1.07 -17.87
N ARG A 125 -13.28 1.38 -17.23
CA ARG A 125 -14.17 2.52 -17.57
C ARG A 125 -13.88 3.79 -16.77
N VAL A 126 -12.85 3.78 -15.93
CA VAL A 126 -12.51 4.93 -15.09
C VAL A 126 -11.76 5.99 -15.88
N SER A 127 -12.17 7.25 -15.69
CA SER A 127 -11.41 8.42 -16.13
C SER A 127 -10.30 8.79 -15.13
N GLY A 128 -9.11 9.12 -15.65
CA GLY A 128 -7.91 9.33 -14.83
C GLY A 128 -7.42 8.03 -14.20
N LYS A 129 -6.84 7.13 -15.00
CA LYS A 129 -6.34 5.82 -14.52
C LYS A 129 -5.05 5.94 -13.71
N ASP A 130 -4.41 7.10 -13.75
CA ASP A 130 -3.19 7.47 -13.01
C ASP A 130 -3.38 7.54 -11.50
N ARG A 131 -4.62 7.70 -11.04
CA ARG A 131 -5.03 7.73 -9.63
C ARG A 131 -5.72 6.44 -9.17
N CYS A 132 -5.62 5.35 -9.94
CA CYS A 132 -6.24 4.06 -9.62
C CYS A 132 -5.21 3.03 -9.15
N LEU A 133 -5.50 2.27 -8.10
CA LEU A 133 -4.69 1.12 -7.66
C LEU A 133 -5.49 0.17 -6.75
N GLY A 134 -5.02 -1.06 -6.57
CA GLY A 134 -5.54 -1.95 -5.53
C GLY A 134 -4.97 -1.59 -4.16
N ILE A 135 -5.83 -1.55 -3.13
CA ILE A 135 -5.43 -1.43 -1.72
C ILE A 135 -6.21 -2.46 -0.93
N ARG A 136 -5.52 -3.45 -0.37
CA ARG A 136 -6.15 -4.53 0.37
C ARG A 136 -5.56 -4.68 1.76
N PHE A 137 -6.40 -4.40 2.75
CA PHE A 137 -6.12 -4.70 4.13
C PHE A 137 -6.27 -6.21 4.37
N LEU A 138 -5.31 -6.80 5.09
CA LEU A 138 -5.37 -8.20 5.46
C LEU A 138 -6.26 -8.42 6.69
N PHE A 139 -6.86 -9.60 6.81
CA PHE A 139 -7.73 -9.93 7.93
C PHE A 139 -7.00 -10.75 9.00
N PRO A 140 -7.05 -10.34 10.30
CA PRO A 140 -7.82 -9.22 10.88
C PRO A 140 -7.20 -7.82 10.73
N VAL A 141 -7.98 -6.84 10.27
CA VAL A 141 -7.51 -5.49 9.85
C VAL A 141 -6.77 -4.72 10.94
N TYR A 142 -7.29 -4.74 12.18
CA TYR A 142 -6.68 -4.01 13.29
C TYR A 142 -5.39 -4.65 13.81
N ALA A 143 -5.20 -5.95 13.56
CA ALA A 143 -4.08 -6.72 14.09
C ALA A 143 -2.95 -6.90 13.09
N ILE A 144 -3.23 -6.72 11.79
CA ILE A 144 -2.27 -6.93 10.72
C ILE A 144 -1.81 -5.56 10.19
N PRO A 145 -0.53 -5.21 10.37
CA PRO A 145 0.03 -3.96 9.86
C PRO A 145 0.21 -3.99 8.34
N GLU A 146 0.41 -5.16 7.74
CA GLU A 146 0.65 -5.29 6.31
C GLU A 146 -0.60 -4.94 5.49
N VAL A 147 -0.41 -4.07 4.50
CA VAL A 147 -1.43 -3.68 3.52
C VAL A 147 -0.86 -3.92 2.13
N GLU A 148 -1.59 -4.70 1.35
CA GLU A 148 -1.22 -5.07 -0.01
C GLU A 148 -1.60 -3.94 -0.97
N ILE A 149 -0.63 -3.51 -1.79
CA ILE A 149 -0.84 -2.57 -2.90
C ILE A 149 -0.72 -3.34 -4.21
N GLN A 150 -1.64 -3.11 -5.14
CA GLN A 150 -1.52 -3.59 -6.52
C GLN A 150 -1.57 -2.43 -7.50
N ILE A 151 -0.53 -2.30 -8.31
CA ILE A 151 -0.42 -1.23 -9.30
C ILE A 151 -1.19 -1.63 -10.58
N CYS A 152 -1.88 -0.66 -11.18
CA CYS A 152 -2.49 -0.79 -12.51
C CYS A 152 -1.50 -0.25 -13.56
N LYS A 153 -1.70 -0.60 -14.84
CA LYS A 153 -0.85 -0.09 -15.94
C LYS A 153 -0.79 1.44 -15.99
N GLY A 154 -1.88 2.10 -15.60
CA GLY A 154 -2.00 3.56 -15.64
C GLY A 154 -1.48 4.27 -14.40
N THR A 155 -1.29 3.59 -13.26
CA THR A 155 -1.06 4.25 -11.96
C THR A 155 0.20 5.11 -11.98
N SER A 156 0.09 6.37 -11.56
CA SER A 156 1.24 7.25 -11.45
C SER A 156 2.08 6.96 -10.20
N MET A 157 3.36 7.27 -10.28
CA MET A 157 4.27 7.21 -9.14
C MET A 157 3.87 8.17 -8.02
N ALA A 158 3.23 9.30 -8.35
CA ALA A 158 2.72 10.25 -7.36
C ALA A 158 1.59 9.62 -6.52
N THR A 159 0.66 8.93 -7.17
CA THR A 159 -0.43 8.20 -6.50
C THR A 159 0.14 7.12 -5.58
N LEU A 160 1.09 6.31 -6.07
CA LEU A 160 1.74 5.27 -5.26
C LEU A 160 2.46 5.87 -4.03
N ALA A 161 3.22 6.95 -4.23
CA ALA A 161 3.94 7.62 -3.15
C ALA A 161 2.98 8.19 -2.10
N TRP A 162 1.87 8.80 -2.53
CA TRP A 162 0.84 9.30 -1.63
C TRP A 162 0.23 8.18 -0.78
N VAL A 163 -0.16 7.06 -1.40
CA VAL A 163 -0.77 5.92 -0.70
C VAL A 163 0.20 5.28 0.28
N ARG A 164 1.46 5.07 -0.13
CA ARG A 164 2.49 4.54 0.77
C ARG A 164 2.68 5.45 1.99
N GLY A 165 2.86 6.75 1.76
CA GLY A 165 3.02 7.71 2.86
C GLY A 165 1.77 7.79 3.75
N PHE A 166 0.58 7.63 3.18
CA PHE A 166 -0.67 7.56 3.94
C PHE A 166 -0.72 6.33 4.85
N LEU A 167 -0.44 5.14 4.32
CA LEU A 167 -0.39 3.88 5.09
C LEU A 167 0.69 3.91 6.18
N GLU A 168 1.89 4.40 5.85
CA GLU A 168 3.01 4.50 6.79
C GLU A 168 2.70 5.45 7.96
N ARG A 169 2.01 6.58 7.72
CA ARG A 169 1.56 7.48 8.80
C ARG A 169 0.56 6.83 9.76
N MET A 170 -0.22 5.86 9.28
CA MET A 170 -1.11 5.04 10.11
C MET A 170 -0.38 3.90 10.83
N GLY A 171 0.94 3.75 10.62
CA GLY A 171 1.72 2.63 11.15
C GLY A 171 1.47 1.31 10.42
N LYS A 172 0.89 1.36 9.20
CA LYS A 172 0.75 0.20 8.32
C LYS A 172 1.99 0.03 7.45
N THR A 173 2.28 -1.21 7.08
CA THR A 173 3.39 -1.58 6.20
C THR A 173 2.85 -1.86 4.81
N ALA A 174 3.05 -0.92 3.89
CA ALA A 174 2.68 -1.12 2.49
C ALA A 174 3.65 -2.10 1.81
N PHE A 175 3.12 -3.13 1.16
CA PHE A 175 3.91 -4.02 0.29
C PHE A 175 3.26 -4.12 -1.08
N LEU A 176 4.07 -4.25 -2.12
CA LEU A 176 3.60 -4.42 -3.49
C LEU A 176 3.32 -5.90 -3.77
N ARG A 177 2.11 -6.23 -4.23
CA ARG A 177 1.81 -7.56 -4.75
C ARG A 177 2.39 -7.71 -6.15
N ALA A 178 3.33 -8.63 -6.27
CA ALA A 178 3.79 -9.14 -7.55
C ALA A 178 2.98 -10.38 -7.91
N GLY A 179 2.28 -10.34 -9.04
CA GLY A 179 1.48 -11.46 -9.55
C GLY A 179 0.00 -11.49 -9.10
N PRO A 180 -0.73 -12.52 -9.54
CA PRO A 180 -2.18 -12.62 -9.35
C PRO A 180 -2.58 -13.18 -7.98
N GLU A 181 -1.66 -13.83 -7.26
CA GLU A 181 -1.96 -14.50 -6.01
C GLU A 181 -1.96 -13.53 -4.82
N PRO A 182 -3.09 -13.36 -4.11
CA PRO A 182 -3.13 -12.51 -2.93
C PRO A 182 -2.40 -13.17 -1.76
N LEU A 183 -1.74 -12.37 -0.91
CA LEU A 183 -1.26 -12.85 0.39
C LEU A 183 -2.46 -13.21 1.29
N VAL A 184 -2.59 -14.49 1.64
CA VAL A 184 -3.59 -15.00 2.58
C VAL A 184 -2.88 -15.65 3.77
N LEU A 185 -3.00 -15.02 4.93
CA LEU A 185 -2.43 -15.58 6.16
C LEU A 185 -3.21 -16.80 6.63
N SER A 186 -2.51 -17.83 7.10
CA SER A 186 -3.08 -18.97 7.81
C SER A 186 -3.68 -18.55 9.17
N GLU A 187 -4.55 -19.38 9.74
CA GLU A 187 -5.12 -19.12 11.07
C GLU A 187 -4.04 -18.99 12.14
N ARG A 188 -3.01 -19.83 12.08
CA ARG A 188 -1.85 -19.77 12.98
C ARG A 188 -1.12 -18.43 12.88
N GLU A 189 -0.91 -17.93 11.67
CA GLU A 189 -0.27 -16.62 11.45
C GLU A 189 -1.13 -15.45 11.93
N ARG A 190 -2.46 -15.53 11.74
CA ARG A 190 -3.40 -14.54 12.27
C ARG A 190 -3.41 -14.53 13.80
N GLU A 191 -3.39 -15.71 14.42
CA GLU A 191 -3.38 -15.83 15.88
C GLU A 191 -2.07 -15.34 16.48
N ALA A 192 -0.94 -15.73 15.90
CA ALA A 192 0.37 -15.25 16.33
C ALA A 192 0.46 -13.72 16.28
N ARG A 193 -0.06 -13.09 15.20
CA ARG A 193 -0.10 -11.63 15.07
C ARG A 193 -1.03 -10.96 16.09
N ARG A 194 -2.23 -11.50 16.32
CA ARG A 194 -3.15 -11.00 17.36
C ARG A 194 -2.51 -11.05 18.75
N SER A 195 -1.93 -12.20 19.09
CA SER A 195 -1.27 -12.41 20.37
C SER A 195 -0.07 -11.47 20.55
N ALA A 196 0.79 -11.34 19.53
CA ALA A 196 1.94 -10.43 19.57
C ALA A 196 1.53 -8.96 19.78
N LEU A 197 0.48 -8.52 19.08
CA LEU A 197 0.02 -7.14 19.21
C LEU A 197 -0.62 -6.87 20.58
N ALA A 198 -1.37 -7.84 21.14
CA ALA A 198 -1.92 -7.74 22.48
C ALA A 198 -0.83 -7.67 23.58
N LEU A 199 0.28 -8.39 23.37
CA LEU A 199 1.46 -8.30 24.25
C LEU A 199 2.11 -6.91 24.18
N LEU A 200 2.30 -6.37 22.97
CA LEU A 200 2.86 -5.02 22.74
C LEU A 200 1.95 -3.89 23.29
N GLY A 201 0.63 -4.08 23.27
CA GLY A 201 -0.31 -3.12 23.86
C GLY A 201 -0.11 -2.91 25.38
N ARG A 202 0.36 -3.96 26.07
CA ARG A 202 0.59 -3.98 27.53
C ARG A 202 1.91 -3.34 27.95
N THR A 203 2.94 -3.36 27.10
CA THR A 203 4.24 -2.75 27.34
C THR A 203 4.40 -1.50 26.48
N ALA A 204 4.09 -0.34 27.05
CA ALA A 204 4.38 0.93 26.39
C ALA A 204 5.89 1.05 26.13
N MET A 205 6.35 0.80 24.89
CA MET A 205 7.44 1.47 24.16
C MET A 205 7.78 0.64 22.90
N ALA A 206 7.82 1.29 21.73
CA ALA A 206 8.16 0.80 20.39
C ALA A 206 7.00 0.28 19.51
N ARG A 207 6.51 1.17 18.64
CA ARG A 207 5.69 0.86 17.45
C ARG A 207 6.55 0.21 16.35
N GLN A 208 7.06 -1.00 16.58
CA GLN A 208 7.51 -1.82 15.46
C GLN A 208 7.14 -3.28 15.73
N PRO A 209 6.20 -3.85 14.96
CA PRO A 209 6.10 -5.31 14.90
C PRO A 209 7.47 -5.87 14.46
N PRO A 210 7.84 -7.09 14.87
CA PRO A 210 9.12 -7.68 14.49
C PRO A 210 9.29 -7.58 12.96
N PRO A 211 10.50 -7.27 12.47
CA PRO A 211 10.73 -7.10 11.03
C PRO A 211 10.31 -8.37 10.30
N PHE A 212 9.24 -8.25 9.51
CA PHE A 212 8.85 -9.28 8.57
C PHE A 212 9.54 -8.97 7.25
N SER A 213 10.33 -9.92 6.77
CA SER A 213 10.72 -9.98 5.37
C SER A 213 9.55 -10.64 4.63
N PRO A 214 8.77 -9.90 3.81
CA PRO A 214 7.76 -10.54 2.98
C PRO A 214 8.42 -11.63 2.13
N PRO A 215 7.72 -12.75 1.84
CA PRO A 215 8.21 -13.72 0.87
C PRO A 215 8.53 -12.97 -0.42
N ASP A 216 9.71 -13.23 -0.96
CA ASP A 216 10.19 -12.61 -2.19
C ASP A 216 9.33 -13.11 -3.37
N LEU A 217 8.19 -12.43 -3.56
CA LEU A 217 7.34 -12.60 -4.73
C LEU A 217 7.73 -11.62 -5.85
N ALA A 218 8.74 -10.78 -5.62
CA ALA A 218 9.38 -10.00 -6.67
C ALA A 218 10.37 -10.91 -7.44
N SER A 219 9.86 -11.91 -8.15
CA SER A 219 10.69 -12.53 -9.18
C SER A 219 11.11 -11.43 -10.17
N PRO A 220 12.39 -11.35 -10.56
CA PRO A 220 12.89 -10.38 -11.54
C PRO A 220 12.07 -10.36 -12.84
N ASP A 221 11.43 -11.47 -13.17
CA ASP A 221 10.63 -11.66 -14.37
C ASP A 221 9.33 -10.84 -14.37
N THR A 222 8.81 -10.42 -13.20
CA THR A 222 7.50 -9.73 -13.11
C THR A 222 7.62 -8.21 -12.97
N LEU A 223 8.74 -7.69 -12.44
CA LEU A 223 9.02 -6.25 -12.44
C LEU A 223 9.27 -5.72 -13.86
N CYS A 224 9.78 -6.59 -14.75
CA CYS A 224 10.03 -6.28 -16.16
C CYS A 224 8.74 -6.16 -16.98
N SER A 225 7.65 -6.82 -16.58
CA SER A 225 6.38 -6.82 -17.33
C SER A 225 5.41 -5.70 -16.93
N ALA A 226 5.58 -5.08 -15.77
CA ALA A 226 4.75 -3.96 -15.29
C ALA A 226 5.32 -2.57 -15.64
N LEU A 227 6.58 -2.48 -16.10
CA LEU A 227 7.26 -1.24 -16.44
C LEU A 227 7.66 -1.26 -17.92
N THR A 228 6.71 -1.10 -18.83
CA THR A 228 7.00 -0.89 -20.26
C THR A 228 7.23 0.60 -20.57
N ALA A 229 8.50 0.95 -20.79
CA ALA A 229 9.07 1.79 -21.86
C ALA A 229 8.55 3.21 -22.24
N GLU A 230 7.70 3.91 -21.48
CA GLU A 230 7.32 5.31 -21.86
C GLU A 230 7.38 6.37 -20.73
N VAL A 231 8.38 6.31 -19.82
CA VAL A 231 8.52 7.33 -18.76
C VAL A 231 9.91 7.98 -18.70
N LEU A 232 10.72 7.88 -19.75
CA LEU A 232 12.10 8.42 -19.71
C LEU A 232 12.43 9.40 -20.83
N GLU A 233 11.51 10.26 -21.25
CA GLU A 233 11.89 11.51 -21.93
C GLU A 233 11.02 12.70 -21.49
N ALA A 234 11.37 13.27 -20.33
CA ALA A 234 11.06 14.66 -20.01
C ALA A 234 12.07 15.20 -18.99
N GLY A 235 13.07 15.94 -19.48
CA GLY A 235 13.96 16.76 -18.65
C GLY A 235 15.44 16.64 -18.97
N GLY A 236 15.88 17.19 -20.10
CA GLY A 236 17.30 17.36 -20.41
C GLY A 236 17.97 18.46 -19.58
N THR A 237 19.23 18.27 -19.20
CA THR A 237 20.40 19.09 -19.61
C THR A 237 21.66 18.71 -18.81
N GLY A 238 22.71 18.26 -19.51
CA GLY A 238 24.13 18.52 -19.22
C GLY A 238 24.80 18.03 -17.92
N GLY A 239 25.62 16.97 -18.06
CA GLY A 239 26.99 16.96 -17.49
C GLY A 239 27.28 16.11 -16.23
N ARG A 240 28.11 15.07 -16.42
CA ARG A 240 29.04 14.46 -15.42
C ARG A 240 28.50 13.72 -14.19
N ASP A 241 27.30 13.14 -14.23
CA ASP A 241 26.78 12.36 -13.07
C ASP A 241 26.35 10.91 -13.37
N LYS A 242 26.80 10.33 -14.49
CA LYS A 242 26.52 8.94 -14.87
C LYS A 242 27.72 7.99 -14.73
N ASP A 243 28.92 8.52 -14.52
CA ASP A 243 30.15 7.73 -14.56
C ASP A 243 30.47 7.07 -13.22
N CYS A 244 31.00 5.85 -13.27
CA CYS A 244 31.47 5.10 -12.12
C CYS A 244 32.40 5.95 -11.25
N VAL A 245 32.10 6.09 -9.95
CA VAL A 245 32.91 6.92 -9.04
C VAL A 245 34.29 6.33 -8.74
N VAL A 246 34.58 5.12 -9.22
CA VAL A 246 35.86 4.40 -9.00
C VAL A 246 36.76 4.50 -10.23
N CYS A 247 36.29 4.12 -11.41
CA CYS A 247 37.10 4.18 -12.63
C CYS A 247 36.89 5.44 -13.46
N MET A 248 35.76 6.14 -13.30
CA MET A 248 35.34 7.28 -14.11
C MET A 248 35.30 7.03 -15.64
N ASP A 249 35.35 5.76 -16.05
CA ASP A 249 35.52 5.32 -17.44
C ASP A 249 34.27 4.63 -17.99
N GLU A 250 33.49 4.00 -17.11
CA GLU A 250 32.31 3.21 -17.44
C GLU A 250 31.10 3.75 -16.69
N GLU A 251 29.90 3.59 -17.26
CA GLU A 251 28.67 4.03 -16.62
C GLU A 251 28.36 3.25 -15.33
N ARG A 252 27.73 3.93 -14.37
CA ARG A 252 27.25 3.33 -13.11
C ARG A 252 26.19 2.30 -13.44
N ASN A 253 26.51 1.03 -13.29
CA ASN A 253 25.59 -0.07 -13.59
C ASN A 253 25.66 -1.19 -12.53
N CYS A 254 26.12 -0.87 -11.33
CA CYS A 254 26.27 -1.81 -10.22
C CYS A 254 25.77 -1.23 -8.89
N VAL A 255 24.81 -1.92 -8.28
CA VAL A 255 24.23 -1.62 -6.97
C VAL A 255 24.96 -2.38 -5.89
N LEU A 256 25.35 -1.69 -4.82
CA LEU A 256 26.06 -2.29 -3.67
C LEU A 256 25.09 -2.62 -2.52
N HIS A 257 25.01 -3.89 -2.13
CA HIS A 257 24.17 -4.34 -1.01
C HIS A 257 24.94 -4.32 0.32
N PRO A 258 24.31 -3.92 1.44
CA PRO A 258 22.88 -3.64 1.66
C PRO A 258 22.48 -2.16 1.53
N CYS A 259 23.39 -1.28 1.10
CA CYS A 259 23.12 0.16 1.07
C CYS A 259 22.33 0.65 -0.16
N HIS A 260 22.26 -0.18 -1.21
CA HIS A 260 21.57 0.07 -2.48
C HIS A 260 22.09 1.27 -3.30
N HIS A 261 23.30 1.75 -3.04
CA HIS A 261 23.90 2.81 -3.86
C HIS A 261 24.35 2.28 -5.23
N LEU A 262 23.86 2.92 -6.30
CA LEU A 262 24.29 2.74 -7.68
C LEU A 262 25.40 3.74 -8.00
N CYS A 263 26.64 3.41 -7.65
CA CYS A 263 27.78 4.33 -7.76
C CYS A 263 28.96 3.79 -8.55
N THR A 264 29.00 2.49 -8.89
CA THR A 264 30.11 1.88 -9.62
C THR A 264 29.65 1.20 -10.90
N CYS A 265 30.55 0.99 -11.85
CA CYS A 265 30.36 0.00 -12.91
C CYS A 265 30.51 -1.42 -12.34
N ALA A 266 30.08 -2.44 -13.08
CA ALA A 266 30.08 -3.83 -12.65
C ALA A 266 31.49 -4.37 -12.37
N ALA A 267 32.49 -3.96 -13.16
CA ALA A 267 33.87 -4.36 -12.94
C ALA A 267 34.42 -3.81 -11.61
N CYS A 268 34.18 -2.52 -11.35
CA CYS A 268 34.59 -1.85 -10.12
C CYS A 268 33.84 -2.39 -8.89
N GLY A 269 32.53 -2.65 -9.01
CA GLY A 269 31.75 -3.26 -7.92
C GLY A 269 32.26 -4.65 -7.54
N ARG A 270 32.60 -5.50 -8.53
CA ARG A 270 33.22 -6.82 -8.29
C ARG A 270 34.57 -6.72 -7.61
N MET A 271 35.38 -5.76 -8.01
CA MET A 271 36.67 -5.50 -7.37
C MET A 271 36.51 -5.14 -5.90
N LEU A 272 35.60 -4.20 -5.57
CA LEU A 272 35.34 -3.78 -4.18
C LEU A 272 34.83 -4.96 -3.33
N LEU A 273 33.90 -5.75 -3.86
CA LEU A 273 33.40 -6.95 -3.16
C LEU A 273 34.53 -7.96 -2.90
N LYS A 274 35.39 -8.23 -3.89
CA LYS A 274 36.49 -9.18 -3.76
C LYS A 274 37.54 -8.73 -2.74
N ARG A 275 37.76 -7.42 -2.62
CA ARG A 275 38.67 -6.81 -1.65
C ARG A 275 38.05 -6.61 -0.26
N GLN A 276 36.75 -6.89 -0.10
CA GLN A 276 35.99 -6.64 1.12
C GLN A 276 35.95 -5.15 1.51
N ASP A 277 36.03 -4.26 0.52
CA ASP A 277 35.98 -2.82 0.71
C ASP A 277 34.57 -2.34 1.09
N ALA A 278 34.48 -1.12 1.58
CA ALA A 278 33.22 -0.45 1.89
C ALA A 278 32.68 0.36 0.70
N CYS A 279 31.37 0.63 0.70
CA CYS A 279 30.72 1.49 -0.28
C CYS A 279 31.40 2.87 -0.35
N PRO A 280 31.79 3.37 -1.54
CA PRO A 280 32.44 4.68 -1.68
C PRO A 280 31.58 5.87 -1.21
N ILE A 281 30.25 5.71 -1.20
CA ILE A 281 29.30 6.78 -0.83
C ILE A 281 29.05 6.81 0.67
N CYS A 282 28.67 5.67 1.25
CA CYS A 282 28.21 5.62 2.64
C CYS A 282 29.13 4.86 3.59
N ARG A 283 30.25 4.32 3.10
CA ARG A 283 31.23 3.52 3.85
C ARG A 283 30.65 2.28 4.55
N ARG A 284 29.45 1.84 4.15
CA ARG A 284 28.86 0.57 4.62
C ARG A 284 29.56 -0.62 3.95
N HIS A 285 29.81 -1.68 4.70
CA HIS A 285 30.43 -2.90 4.18
C HIS A 285 29.56 -3.54 3.08
N ILE A 286 30.20 -4.01 2.00
CA ILE A 286 29.51 -4.56 0.83
C ILE A 286 29.43 -6.08 0.98
N THR A 287 28.22 -6.63 1.07
CA THR A 287 28.02 -8.09 1.21
C THR A 287 27.76 -8.78 -0.12
N SER A 288 27.17 -8.06 -1.08
CA SER A 288 26.85 -8.54 -2.42
C SER A 288 26.67 -7.35 -3.35
N ILE A 289 26.68 -7.62 -4.66
CA ILE A 289 26.51 -6.60 -5.69
C ILE A 289 25.53 -7.10 -6.74
N PHE A 290 24.78 -6.18 -7.34
CA PHE A 290 23.83 -6.47 -8.41
C PHE A 290 24.15 -5.61 -9.62
N ARG A 291 24.24 -6.22 -10.81
CA ARG A 291 24.39 -5.46 -12.05
C ARG A 291 23.02 -5.00 -12.52
N VAL A 292 22.90 -3.73 -12.85
CA VAL A 292 21.72 -3.12 -13.46
C VAL A 292 22.03 -2.96 -14.95
N PHE A 293 21.10 -3.33 -15.81
CA PHE A 293 21.21 -3.08 -17.24
C PHE A 293 20.39 -1.83 -17.56
N HIS A 294 21.00 -0.85 -18.22
CA HIS A 294 20.29 0.28 -18.78
C HIS A 294 19.84 -0.12 -20.18
N SER A 295 18.56 0.07 -20.48
CA SER A 295 17.99 -0.03 -21.83
C SER A 295 18.11 1.31 -22.54
#